data_AF-A0A3D8HXZ9-F1
#
_entry.id   AF-A0A3D8HXZ9-F1
#
_cell.length_a   1.000
_cell.length_b   1.000
_cell.length_c   1.000
_cell.angle_alpha   90.00
_cell.angle_beta   90.00
_cell.angle_gamma   90.00
#
_symmetry.space_group_name_H-M   'P 1'
#
loop_
_entity.id
_entity.type
_entity.pdbx_description
1 polymer ?
#
loop_
_entity_poly.entity_id
_entity_poly.type
_entity_poly.pdbx_seq_one_letter_code
_entity_poly.pdbx_strand_id
1 'polypeptide(L)'
;MKISNLQARDSSNIALQKANTQGLKSSAKTKEAQSTKTASLGNLKNENIKETNLNIGKLQVLQKSLDSLESPLRKAQKALSTDSKEQIAEAREQAEKIIKSSTFNGQKVFGVSVKDSKNNVVLEPVVVDTSFISADKRELEIFSKNIQESKAQVKEALSALSKDAQENIQTLSKVKNLPEKDTITNEQDSGKIASFFKKFGDFLRGAQASQKVDSERVSQLLT
;
A
#
# COMPACT_ATOMS: atom_id res chain seq x y z
N MET A 1 -51.96 11.73 32.51
CA MET A 1 -51.53 10.47 33.14
C MET A 1 -51.56 9.36 32.09
N LYS A 2 -50.62 8.38 32.18
CA LYS A 2 -50.31 7.24 31.26
C LYS A 2 -49.57 7.70 29.98
N ILE A 3 -48.26 7.63 29.82
CA ILE A 3 -47.21 6.57 29.94
C ILE A 3 -47.46 5.32 29.08
N SER A 4 -46.48 5.10 28.17
CA SER A 4 -45.94 3.83 27.65
C SER A 4 -46.63 3.14 26.47
N ASN A 5 -45.95 2.39 25.59
CA ASN A 5 -44.54 2.18 25.19
C ASN A 5 -44.55 0.92 24.26
N LEU A 6 -43.45 0.68 23.53
CA LEU A 6 -42.94 -0.63 23.02
C LEU A 6 -43.59 -1.19 21.74
N GLN A 7 -42.86 -1.21 20.61
CA GLN A 7 -41.92 -2.25 20.11
C GLN A 7 -42.65 -3.40 19.37
N ALA A 8 -42.14 -4.09 18.36
CA ALA A 8 -40.96 -4.03 17.47
C ALA A 8 -41.07 -5.24 16.50
N ARG A 9 -40.45 -5.15 15.31
CA ARG A 9 -39.79 -6.25 14.53
C ARG A 9 -40.67 -7.45 14.08
N ASP A 10 -40.43 -8.18 12.99
CA ASP A 10 -39.37 -8.32 11.99
C ASP A 10 -39.91 -9.20 10.84
N SER A 11 -39.12 -9.33 9.76
CA SER A 11 -39.04 -10.48 8.82
C SER A 11 -39.72 -10.38 7.44
N SER A 12 -38.92 -9.91 6.48
CA SER A 12 -38.44 -10.65 5.29
C SER A 12 -39.34 -11.73 4.67
N ASN A 13 -39.69 -11.57 3.38
CA ASN A 13 -39.62 -12.72 2.47
C ASN A 13 -39.40 -12.34 1.00
N ILE A 14 -38.49 -13.10 0.39
CA ILE A 14 -37.90 -12.97 -0.94
C ILE A 14 -38.82 -13.63 -1.97
N ALA A 15 -39.12 -12.95 -3.09
CA ALA A 15 -39.83 -13.54 -4.22
C ALA A 15 -38.83 -14.01 -5.30
N LEU A 16 -38.58 -15.32 -5.33
CA LEU A 16 -38.04 -16.08 -6.46
C LEU A 16 -39.22 -16.58 -7.32
N GLN A 17 -39.24 -16.29 -8.62
CA GLN A 17 -40.08 -17.00 -9.58
C GLN A 17 -39.22 -17.68 -10.65
N LYS A 18 -39.39 -19.00 -10.75
CA LYS A 18 -38.92 -19.89 -11.82
C LYS A 18 -40.10 -20.25 -12.72
N ALA A 19 -39.86 -20.36 -14.03
CA ALA A 19 -40.49 -21.25 -15.03
C ALA A 19 -39.85 -20.89 -16.40
N ASN A 20 -39.57 -21.74 -17.38
CA ASN A 20 -39.93 -23.13 -17.68
C ASN A 20 -38.95 -23.69 -18.74
N THR A 21 -38.80 -25.02 -18.81
CA THR A 21 -37.97 -25.80 -19.73
C THR A 21 -38.81 -26.53 -20.80
N GLN A 22 -38.36 -26.57 -22.06
CA GLN A 22 -38.61 -27.58 -23.12
C GLN A 22 -37.92 -27.07 -24.42
N GLY A 23 -37.13 -27.78 -25.24
CA GLY A 23 -36.57 -29.14 -25.30
C GLY A 23 -36.08 -29.43 -26.75
N LEU A 24 -34.87 -30.00 -26.91
CA LEU A 24 -34.38 -30.92 -28.00
C LEU A 24 -34.28 -30.36 -29.44
N LYS A 25 -33.29 -30.61 -30.33
CA LYS A 25 -32.21 -31.61 -30.55
C LYS A 25 -31.32 -31.09 -31.70
N SER A 26 -29.99 -31.28 -31.64
CA SER A 26 -29.23 -31.98 -32.71
C SER A 26 -27.73 -32.05 -32.37
N SER A 27 -27.22 -33.28 -32.44
CA SER A 27 -25.85 -33.72 -32.22
C SER A 27 -24.90 -33.25 -33.33
N ALA A 28 -23.70 -32.79 -32.95
CA ALA A 28 -22.50 -32.93 -33.77
C ALA A 28 -21.28 -33.18 -32.87
N LYS A 29 -20.88 -34.46 -32.77
CA LYS A 29 -19.57 -34.91 -32.29
C LYS A 29 -18.49 -34.27 -33.15
N THR A 30 -17.63 -33.44 -32.57
CA THR A 30 -16.27 -33.23 -33.12
C THR A 30 -15.26 -33.03 -32.01
N LYS A 31 -14.45 -34.08 -31.84
CA LYS A 31 -13.05 -34.14 -31.40
C LYS A 31 -12.58 -33.23 -30.27
N GLU A 32 -12.15 -33.89 -29.21
CA GLU A 32 -11.10 -33.47 -28.29
C GLU A 32 -10.06 -32.57 -28.97
N ALA A 33 -10.05 -31.30 -28.59
CA ALA A 33 -8.83 -30.53 -28.50
C ALA A 33 -8.67 -30.20 -27.03
N GLN A 34 -7.81 -30.97 -26.39
CA GLN A 34 -7.25 -30.77 -25.06
C GLN A 34 -6.61 -29.37 -25.05
N SER A 35 -7.41 -28.32 -24.81
CA SER A 35 -6.92 -26.96 -24.62
C SER A 35 -6.18 -26.95 -23.30
N THR A 36 -4.87 -27.08 -23.43
CA THR A 36 -3.90 -27.10 -22.37
C THR A 36 -4.10 -25.88 -21.48
N LYS A 37 -4.29 -26.14 -20.19
CA LYS A 37 -4.27 -25.20 -19.08
C LYS A 37 -2.88 -24.56 -18.94
N THR A 38 -2.45 -23.74 -19.89
CA THR A 38 -1.21 -22.95 -19.81
C THR A 38 -1.49 -21.46 -19.61
N ALA A 39 -2.72 -20.99 -19.82
CA ALA A 39 -3.12 -19.59 -19.61
C ALA A 39 -3.22 -19.17 -18.13
N SER A 40 -3.30 -20.10 -17.17
CA SER A 40 -3.58 -19.74 -15.77
C SER A 40 -2.34 -19.30 -14.97
N LEU A 41 -1.15 -19.84 -15.23
CA LEU A 41 0.05 -19.54 -14.42
C LEU A 41 0.81 -18.28 -14.87
N GLY A 42 0.76 -17.94 -16.15
CA GLY A 42 1.39 -16.72 -16.69
C GLY A 42 0.62 -15.45 -16.33
N ASN A 43 -0.72 -15.51 -16.34
CA ASN A 43 -1.57 -14.37 -16.01
C ASN A 43 -1.52 -14.02 -14.51
N LEU A 44 -1.58 -15.02 -13.62
CA LEU A 44 -1.47 -14.80 -12.17
C LEU A 44 -0.14 -14.13 -11.77
N LYS A 45 0.98 -14.52 -12.41
CA LYS A 45 2.31 -13.93 -12.12
C LYS A 45 2.44 -12.48 -12.61
N ASN A 46 1.84 -12.16 -13.76
CA ASN A 46 1.83 -10.80 -14.28
C ASN A 46 0.90 -9.87 -13.46
N GLU A 47 -0.20 -10.39 -12.93
CA GLU A 47 -1.09 -9.65 -12.01
C GLU A 47 -0.39 -9.34 -10.69
N ASN A 48 0.31 -10.31 -10.12
CA ASN A 48 1.09 -10.12 -8.89
C ASN A 48 2.16 -9.02 -9.02
N ILE A 49 2.89 -8.96 -10.14
CA ILE A 49 3.89 -7.91 -10.36
C ILE A 49 3.24 -6.54 -10.52
N LYS A 50 2.11 -6.46 -11.23
CA LYS A 50 1.35 -5.21 -11.37
C LYS A 50 0.85 -4.73 -10.01
N GLU A 51 0.35 -5.63 -9.19
CA GLU A 51 -0.13 -5.32 -7.84
C GLU A 51 1.01 -4.88 -6.91
N THR A 52 2.14 -5.60 -6.89
CA THR A 52 3.33 -5.19 -6.13
C THR A 52 3.81 -3.79 -6.56
N ASN A 53 3.87 -3.50 -7.86
CA ASN A 53 4.25 -2.18 -8.36
C ASN A 53 3.25 -1.08 -7.97
N LEU A 54 1.95 -1.39 -8.04
CA LEU A 54 0.90 -0.48 -7.60
C LEU A 54 1.05 -0.16 -6.11
N ASN A 55 1.28 -1.18 -5.29
CA ASN A 55 1.45 -1.05 -3.85
C ASN A 55 2.72 -0.28 -3.49
N ILE A 56 3.82 -0.46 -4.23
CA ILE A 56 5.02 0.36 -4.10
C ILE A 56 4.72 1.83 -4.42
N GLY A 57 3.97 2.10 -5.49
CA GLY A 57 3.53 3.46 -5.82
C GLY A 57 2.68 4.11 -4.72
N LYS A 58 1.74 3.36 -4.13
CA LYS A 58 0.95 3.81 -2.97
C LYS A 58 1.84 4.16 -1.78
N LEU A 59 2.79 3.30 -1.44
CA LEU A 59 3.73 3.52 -0.33
C LEU A 59 4.65 4.72 -0.57
N GLN A 60 5.08 4.97 -1.81
CA GLN A 60 5.88 6.14 -2.15
C GLN A 60 5.10 7.45 -1.98
N VAL A 61 3.83 7.47 -2.39
CA VAL A 61 2.97 8.63 -2.13
C VAL A 61 2.75 8.80 -0.63
N LEU A 62 2.43 7.73 0.09
CA LEU A 62 2.27 7.77 1.55
C LEU A 62 3.53 8.29 2.26
N GLN A 63 4.72 7.84 1.86
CA GLN A 63 5.99 8.33 2.38
C GLN A 63 6.14 9.84 2.18
N LYS A 64 5.93 10.33 0.94
CA LYS A 64 6.01 11.77 0.63
C LYS A 64 4.98 12.58 1.39
N SER A 65 3.78 12.04 1.60
CA SER A 65 2.74 12.69 2.38
C SER A 65 3.10 12.79 3.85
N LEU A 66 3.66 11.73 4.44
CA LEU A 66 4.20 11.74 5.81
C LEU A 66 5.36 12.74 5.94
N ASP A 67 6.21 12.87 4.92
CA ASP A 67 7.27 13.89 4.89
C ASP A 67 6.70 15.31 4.83
N SER A 68 5.64 15.51 4.06
CA SER A 68 4.97 16.81 3.94
C SER A 68 4.33 17.28 5.26
N LEU A 69 3.98 16.36 6.15
CA LEU A 69 3.44 16.67 7.49
C LEU A 69 4.48 17.26 8.45
N GLU A 70 5.78 17.21 8.13
CA GLU A 70 6.80 17.86 8.97
C GLU A 70 6.68 19.39 8.97
N SER A 71 6.25 19.98 7.86
CA SER A 71 6.09 21.43 7.74
C SER A 71 5.00 21.99 8.68
N PRO A 72 3.75 21.49 8.66
CA PRO A 72 2.74 21.91 9.62
C PRO A 72 3.14 21.55 11.06
N LEU A 73 3.81 20.42 11.30
CA LEU A 73 4.33 20.07 12.62
C LEU A 73 5.32 21.13 13.15
N ARG A 74 6.31 21.52 12.35
CA ARG A 74 7.26 22.59 12.72
C ARG A 74 6.57 23.92 12.94
N LYS A 75 5.53 24.24 12.16
CA LYS A 75 4.72 25.45 12.32
C LYS A 75 4.00 25.43 13.67
N ALA A 76 3.36 24.32 14.03
CA ALA A 76 2.70 24.15 15.34
C ALA A 76 3.70 24.25 16.51
N GLN A 77 4.90 23.65 16.38
CA GLN A 77 5.94 23.73 17.40
C GLN A 77 6.43 25.17 17.65
N LYS A 78 6.58 25.96 16.59
CA LYS A 78 6.92 27.39 16.71
C LYS A 78 5.78 28.18 17.36
N ALA A 79 4.55 27.89 16.98
CA ALA A 79 3.36 28.54 17.53
C ALA A 79 3.16 28.28 19.03
N LEU A 80 3.58 27.12 19.55
CA LEU A 80 3.60 26.84 20.99
C LEU A 80 4.53 27.80 21.76
N SER A 81 5.65 28.21 21.14
CA SER A 81 6.61 29.11 21.78
C SER A 81 6.09 30.56 21.85
N THR A 82 5.11 30.90 21.00
CA THR A 82 4.49 32.23 20.92
C THR A 82 3.04 32.24 21.42
N ASP A 83 2.55 31.13 21.97
CA ASP A 83 1.16 30.89 22.40
C ASP A 83 0.10 31.30 21.35
N SER A 84 0.43 31.11 20.06
CA SER A 84 -0.44 31.53 18.95
C SER A 84 -1.41 30.43 18.54
N LYS A 85 -2.61 30.45 19.12
CA LYS A 85 -3.67 29.47 18.84
C LYS A 85 -4.11 29.44 17.37
N GLU A 86 -4.11 30.60 16.70
CA GLU A 86 -4.46 30.72 15.29
C GLU A 86 -3.46 29.96 14.39
N GLN A 87 -2.16 30.07 14.67
CA GLN A 87 -1.13 29.36 13.91
C GLN A 87 -1.18 27.84 14.13
N ILE A 88 -1.58 27.39 15.32
CA ILE A 88 -1.80 25.97 15.62
C ILE A 88 -3.00 25.45 14.82
N ALA A 89 -4.11 26.19 14.78
CA ALA A 89 -5.28 25.84 13.99
C ALA A 89 -4.95 25.77 12.49
N GLU A 90 -4.19 26.73 11.97
CA GLU A 90 -3.76 26.73 10.57
C GLU A 90 -2.83 25.53 10.27
N ALA A 91 -1.90 25.20 11.16
CA ALA A 91 -1.04 24.03 11.02
C ALA A 91 -1.86 22.72 10.99
N ARG A 92 -2.89 22.62 11.83
CA ARG A 92 -3.83 21.49 11.83
C ARG A 92 -4.58 21.37 10.50
N GLU A 93 -5.13 22.48 9.99
CA GLU A 93 -5.84 22.50 8.70
C GLU A 93 -4.92 22.10 7.53
N GLN A 94 -3.69 22.61 7.52
CA GLN A 94 -2.69 22.24 6.51
C GLN A 94 -2.38 20.73 6.56
N ALA A 95 -2.21 20.15 7.75
CA ALA A 95 -2.00 18.72 7.92
C ALA A 95 -3.20 17.90 7.42
N GLU A 96 -4.42 18.31 7.76
CA GLU A 96 -5.64 17.65 7.26
C GLU A 96 -5.73 17.70 5.74
N LYS A 97 -5.40 18.84 5.14
CA LYS A 97 -5.42 19.01 3.68
C LYS A 97 -4.45 18.03 3.02
N ILE A 98 -3.21 17.92 3.54
CA ILE A 98 -2.21 16.96 3.06
C ILE A 98 -2.78 15.55 3.12
N ILE A 99 -3.34 15.12 4.26
CA ILE A 99 -3.89 13.78 4.43
C ILE A 99 -5.04 13.52 3.44
N LYS A 100 -5.97 14.46 3.31
CA LYS A 100 -7.15 14.35 2.43
C LYS A 100 -6.78 14.34 0.94
N SER A 101 -5.78 15.11 0.53
CA SER A 101 -5.34 15.20 -0.88
C SER A 101 -4.40 14.07 -1.30
N SER A 102 -3.86 13.30 -0.35
CA SER A 102 -2.89 12.24 -0.62
C SER A 102 -3.57 11.04 -1.26
N THR A 103 -3.45 10.96 -2.59
CA THR A 103 -4.04 9.91 -3.40
C THR A 103 -3.03 9.36 -4.41
N PHE A 104 -3.17 8.09 -4.75
CA PHE A 104 -2.43 7.43 -5.82
C PHE A 104 -3.44 6.71 -6.72
N ASN A 105 -3.43 7.04 -8.02
CA ASN A 105 -4.42 6.56 -9.00
C ASN A 105 -5.88 6.74 -8.53
N GLY A 106 -6.19 7.90 -7.93
CA GLY A 106 -7.53 8.22 -7.42
C GLY A 106 -7.93 7.51 -6.11
N GLN A 107 -7.08 6.63 -5.57
CA GLN A 107 -7.31 5.96 -4.29
C GLN A 107 -6.56 6.66 -3.16
N LYS A 108 -7.17 6.74 -1.97
CA LYS A 108 -6.50 7.24 -0.76
C LYS A 108 -5.34 6.32 -0.39
N VAL A 109 -4.26 6.91 0.12
CA VAL A 109 -3.10 6.16 0.63
C VAL A 109 -3.08 6.03 2.15
N PHE A 110 -3.70 6.96 2.87
CA PHE A 110 -3.93 6.84 4.32
C PHE A 110 -5.12 5.94 4.62
N GLY A 111 -5.05 5.21 5.73
CA GLY A 111 -6.12 4.30 6.17
C GLY A 111 -6.29 3.05 5.30
N VAL A 112 -5.28 2.71 4.48
CA VAL A 112 -5.33 1.53 3.60
C VAL A 112 -4.20 0.58 3.97
N SER A 113 -4.54 -0.70 4.16
CA SER A 113 -3.56 -1.78 4.36
C SER A 113 -2.85 -2.10 3.04
N VAL A 114 -1.57 -2.42 3.10
CA VAL A 114 -0.78 -2.84 1.94
C VAL A 114 -0.32 -4.28 2.11
N LYS A 115 -0.40 -5.05 1.01
CA LYS A 115 -0.06 -6.47 0.99
C LYS A 115 1.03 -6.77 -0.04
N ASP A 116 1.77 -7.85 0.18
CA ASP A 116 2.72 -8.42 -0.78
C ASP A 116 2.03 -9.33 -1.83
N SER A 117 2.80 -9.84 -2.80
CA SER A 117 2.30 -10.76 -3.83
C SER A 117 1.78 -12.11 -3.30
N LYS A 118 2.06 -12.41 -2.03
CA LYS A 118 1.60 -13.61 -1.31
C LYS A 118 0.39 -13.31 -0.42
N ASN A 119 -0.19 -12.10 -0.54
CA ASN A 119 -1.35 -11.62 0.22
C ASN A 119 -1.07 -11.48 1.74
N ASN A 120 0.19 -11.39 2.15
CA ASN A 120 0.57 -11.05 3.52
C ASN A 120 0.50 -9.53 3.70
N VAL A 121 -0.01 -9.07 4.84
CA VAL A 121 -0.01 -7.64 5.17
C VAL A 121 1.43 -7.21 5.49
N VAL A 122 1.93 -6.24 4.72
CA VAL A 122 3.26 -5.65 4.92
C VAL A 122 3.18 -4.26 5.55
N LEU A 123 2.00 -3.64 5.53
CA LEU A 123 1.71 -2.39 6.23
C LEU A 123 0.26 -2.37 6.68
N GLU A 124 0.05 -2.19 7.97
CA GLU A 124 -1.28 -1.92 8.54
C GLU A 124 -1.75 -0.50 8.17
N PRO A 125 -3.07 -0.22 8.17
CA PRO A 125 -3.60 1.10 7.86
C PRO A 125 -2.95 2.22 8.67
N VAL A 126 -2.23 3.12 8.00
CA VAL A 126 -1.64 4.30 8.63
C VAL A 126 -2.73 5.36 8.82
N VAL A 127 -3.06 5.65 10.08
CA VAL A 127 -4.01 6.69 10.47
C VAL A 127 -3.26 7.78 11.21
N VAL A 128 -3.42 9.02 10.74
CA VAL A 128 -2.83 10.20 11.35
C VAL A 128 -3.95 11.06 11.90
N ASP A 129 -4.01 11.20 13.22
CA ASP A 129 -5.01 12.02 13.90
C ASP A 129 -4.46 13.44 14.08
N THR A 130 -5.02 14.38 13.32
CA THR A 130 -4.62 15.80 13.35
C THR A 130 -5.11 16.53 14.60
N SER A 131 -6.01 15.95 15.40
CA SER A 131 -6.47 16.55 16.65
C SER A 131 -5.31 16.74 17.65
N PHE A 132 -4.30 15.87 17.59
CA PHE A 132 -3.07 15.97 18.37
C PHE A 132 -2.18 17.16 17.99
N ILE A 133 -2.43 17.84 16.86
CA ILE A 133 -1.82 19.14 16.58
C ILE A 133 -2.59 20.17 17.39
N SER A 134 -2.19 20.40 18.64
CA SER A 134 -2.89 21.26 19.58
C SER A 134 -1.93 22.21 20.33
N ALA A 135 -2.51 23.00 21.25
CA ALA A 135 -1.75 23.84 22.18
C ALA A 135 -1.12 23.04 23.34
N ASP A 136 -1.40 21.73 23.46
CA ASP A 136 -0.71 20.86 24.39
C ASP A 136 0.55 20.29 23.74
N LYS A 137 1.70 20.58 24.36
CA LYS A 137 3.01 20.08 23.93
C LYS A 137 3.05 18.55 23.90
N ARG A 138 2.41 17.87 24.86
CA ARG A 138 2.40 16.39 24.93
C ARG A 138 1.64 15.78 23.76
N GLU A 139 0.51 16.36 23.39
CA GLU A 139 -0.25 15.92 22.22
C GLU A 139 0.56 16.11 20.93
N LEU A 140 1.25 17.24 20.79
CA LEU A 140 2.10 17.50 19.64
C LEU A 140 3.32 16.55 19.56
N GLU A 141 3.87 16.17 20.71
CA GLU A 141 4.92 15.14 20.80
C GLU A 141 4.40 13.76 20.38
N ILE A 142 3.17 13.38 20.79
CA ILE A 142 2.51 12.15 20.33
C ILE A 142 2.33 12.17 18.81
N PHE A 143 1.85 13.29 18.26
CA PHE A 143 1.71 13.45 16.82
C PHE A 143 3.04 13.25 16.09
N SER A 144 4.10 13.93 16.56
CA SER A 144 5.45 13.81 16.00
C SER A 144 5.96 12.36 16.03
N LYS A 145 5.77 11.67 17.16
CA LYS A 145 6.19 10.28 17.32
C LYS A 145 5.44 9.35 16.36
N ASN A 146 4.12 9.51 16.26
CA ASN A 146 3.29 8.70 15.37
C ASN A 146 3.69 8.88 13.90
N ILE A 147 4.06 10.10 13.48
CA ILE A 147 4.60 10.36 12.13
C ILE A 147 5.91 9.60 11.92
N GLN A 148 6.85 9.65 12.87
CA GLN A 148 8.13 8.96 12.75
C GLN A 148 7.99 7.44 12.71
N GLU A 149 7.15 6.88 13.59
CA GLU A 149 6.82 5.44 13.59
C GLU A 149 6.20 5.02 12.26
N SER A 150 5.24 5.79 11.75
CA SER A 150 4.61 5.53 10.45
C SER A 150 5.61 5.57 9.29
N LYS A 151 6.56 6.53 9.31
CA LYS A 151 7.63 6.60 8.30
C LYS A 151 8.53 5.37 8.33
N ALA A 152 8.89 4.89 9.52
CA ALA A 152 9.70 3.69 9.68
C ALA A 152 8.96 2.46 9.11
N GLN A 153 7.69 2.27 9.47
CA GLN A 153 6.86 1.19 8.95
C GLN A 153 6.71 1.24 7.42
N VAL A 154 6.50 2.42 6.84
CA VAL A 154 6.43 2.59 5.38
C VAL A 154 7.75 2.22 4.71
N LYS A 155 8.90 2.57 5.30
CA LYS A 155 10.23 2.20 4.79
C LYS A 155 10.46 0.69 4.82
N GLU A 156 10.03 0.02 5.90
CA GLU A 156 10.08 -1.43 6.02
C GLU A 156 9.18 -2.10 4.98
N ALA A 157 7.93 -1.64 4.83
CA ALA A 157 7.00 -2.14 3.83
C ALA A 157 7.51 -1.97 2.40
N LEU A 158 8.11 -0.81 2.06
CA LEU A 158 8.76 -0.58 0.76
C LEU A 158 9.91 -1.56 0.52
N SER A 159 10.70 -1.86 1.55
CA SER A 159 11.80 -2.82 1.47
C SER A 159 11.28 -4.24 1.22
N ALA A 160 10.21 -4.64 1.92
CA ALA A 160 9.56 -5.93 1.74
C ALA A 160 9.00 -6.08 0.32
N LEU A 161 8.23 -5.09 -0.17
CA LEU A 161 7.67 -5.14 -1.53
C LEU A 161 8.74 -5.07 -2.63
N SER A 162 9.84 -4.36 -2.40
CA SER A 162 10.95 -4.31 -3.37
C SER A 162 11.66 -5.64 -3.47
N LYS A 163 11.85 -6.34 -2.35
CA LYS A 163 12.37 -7.70 -2.34
C LYS A 163 11.42 -8.66 -3.05
N ASP A 164 10.12 -8.57 -2.77
CA ASP A 164 9.07 -9.33 -3.45
C ASP A 164 9.07 -9.09 -4.97
N ALA A 165 9.17 -7.84 -5.41
CA ALA A 165 9.30 -7.48 -6.81
C ALA A 165 10.56 -8.10 -7.45
N GLN A 166 11.71 -8.05 -6.77
CA GLN A 166 12.96 -8.65 -7.26
C GLN A 166 12.86 -10.18 -7.36
N GLU A 167 12.29 -10.85 -6.36
CA GLU A 167 12.06 -12.31 -6.37
C GLU A 167 11.14 -12.73 -7.53
N ASN A 168 10.07 -11.98 -7.76
CA ASN A 168 9.13 -12.21 -8.85
C ASN A 168 9.80 -12.03 -10.23
N ILE A 169 10.62 -11.00 -10.40
CA ILE A 169 11.38 -10.76 -11.64
C ILE A 169 12.41 -11.87 -11.88
N GLN A 170 13.17 -12.29 -10.86
CA GLN A 170 14.14 -13.38 -11.00
C GLN A 170 13.48 -14.71 -11.38
N THR A 171 12.29 -14.97 -10.83
CA THR A 171 11.52 -16.17 -11.15
C THR A 171 11.06 -16.17 -12.60
N LEU A 172 10.63 -15.02 -13.13
CA LEU A 172 10.29 -14.88 -14.55
C LEU A 172 11.51 -15.07 -15.47
N SER A 173 12.66 -14.50 -15.11
CA SER A 173 13.90 -14.64 -15.88
C SER A 173 14.40 -16.09 -15.94
N LYS A 174 14.18 -16.88 -14.88
CA LYS A 174 14.52 -18.31 -14.86
C LYS A 174 13.59 -19.17 -15.73
N VAL A 175 12.34 -18.75 -15.94
CA VAL A 175 11.37 -19.46 -16.81
C VAL A 175 11.64 -19.22 -18.30
N LYS A 176 12.34 -18.13 -18.67
CA LYS A 176 12.78 -17.86 -20.05
C LYS A 176 13.89 -18.80 -20.57
N ASN A 177 14.45 -19.69 -19.73
CA ASN A 177 15.40 -20.74 -20.14
C ASN A 177 14.70 -22.10 -20.41
N LEU A 178 13.53 -22.08 -21.06
CA LEU A 178 12.97 -23.26 -21.71
C LEU A 178 13.31 -23.20 -23.21
N PRO A 179 13.64 -24.34 -23.86
CA PRO A 179 14.18 -24.36 -25.21
C PRO A 179 13.23 -23.68 -26.21
N GLU A 180 13.84 -22.85 -27.06
CA GLU A 180 13.21 -22.11 -28.15
C GLU A 180 12.23 -22.98 -28.96
N LYS A 181 10.95 -22.64 -28.89
CA LYS A 181 10.10 -22.68 -30.06
C LYS A 181 8.99 -21.64 -29.90
N ASP A 182 8.96 -20.74 -30.87
CA ASP A 182 7.90 -19.76 -31.14
C ASP A 182 7.86 -18.50 -30.26
N THR A 183 8.90 -17.66 -30.35
CA THR A 183 8.94 -16.33 -29.73
C THR A 183 8.26 -15.29 -30.60
N ILE A 184 7.03 -14.91 -30.23
CA ILE A 184 6.45 -13.60 -30.60
C ILE A 184 7.09 -12.56 -29.68
N THR A 185 7.84 -11.64 -30.28
CA THR A 185 8.54 -10.52 -29.66
C THR A 185 7.56 -9.52 -29.04
N ASN A 186 7.62 -9.38 -27.72
CA ASN A 186 7.25 -8.15 -26.99
C ASN A 186 8.26 -7.94 -25.85
N GLU A 187 9.51 -7.70 -26.23
CA GLU A 187 10.60 -7.30 -25.34
C GLU A 187 10.83 -5.79 -25.48
N GLN A 188 10.17 -4.97 -24.66
CA GLN A 188 10.64 -3.59 -24.50
C GLN A 188 10.41 -2.96 -23.11
N ASP A 189 9.46 -3.45 -22.30
CA ASP A 189 9.15 -2.80 -21.01
C ASP A 189 9.70 -3.49 -19.75
N SER A 190 10.08 -4.77 -19.81
CA SER A 190 10.51 -5.50 -18.60
C SER A 190 11.91 -5.08 -18.10
N GLY A 191 12.79 -4.59 -18.98
CA GLY A 191 14.17 -4.24 -18.64
C GLY A 191 14.30 -2.96 -17.80
N LYS A 192 13.44 -1.96 -18.05
CA LYS A 192 13.47 -0.69 -17.29
C LYS A 192 13.03 -0.93 -15.86
N ILE A 193 11.90 -1.61 -15.67
CA ILE A 193 11.31 -1.88 -14.36
C ILE A 193 12.27 -2.71 -13.48
N ALA A 194 12.92 -3.74 -14.03
CA ALA A 194 13.92 -4.53 -13.31
C ALA A 194 15.14 -3.71 -12.89
N SER A 195 15.61 -2.78 -13.74
CA SER A 195 16.73 -1.90 -13.41
C SER A 195 16.38 -0.89 -12.30
N PHE A 196 15.13 -0.42 -12.25
CA PHE A 196 14.64 0.45 -11.18
C PHE A 196 14.59 -0.28 -9.85
N PHE A 197 14.06 -1.50 -9.80
CA PHE A 197 14.04 -2.29 -8.55
C PHE A 197 15.42 -2.69 -8.07
N LYS A 198 16.36 -2.96 -8.97
CA LYS A 198 17.74 -3.25 -8.60
C LYS A 198 18.40 -2.01 -7.97
N LYS A 199 18.30 -0.85 -8.61
CA LYS A 199 18.81 0.42 -8.07
C LYS A 199 18.14 0.82 -6.75
N PHE A 200 16.83 0.60 -6.63
CA PHE A 200 16.09 0.90 -5.39
C PHE A 200 16.45 -0.06 -4.26
N GLY A 201 16.63 -1.36 -4.55
CA GLY A 201 17.14 -2.33 -3.59
C GLY A 201 18.56 -1.99 -3.12
N ASP A 202 19.45 -1.58 -4.03
CA ASP A 202 20.79 -1.11 -3.67
C ASP A 202 20.75 0.18 -2.83
N PHE A 203 19.82 1.11 -3.12
CA PHE A 203 19.60 2.32 -2.32
C PHE A 203 19.12 2.00 -0.90
N LEU A 204 18.12 1.13 -0.74
CA LEU A 204 17.63 0.71 0.57
C LEU A 204 18.67 -0.10 1.35
N ARG A 205 19.45 -0.95 0.68
CA ARG A 205 20.55 -1.70 1.29
C ARG A 205 21.68 -0.76 1.75
N GLY A 206 21.99 0.27 0.96
CA GLY A 206 22.90 1.34 1.37
C GLY A 206 22.38 2.14 2.58
N ALA A 207 21.08 2.41 2.63
CA ALA A 207 20.45 3.09 3.78
C ALA A 207 20.47 2.26 5.08
N GLN A 208 20.36 0.93 4.99
CA GLN A 208 20.52 0.03 6.15
C GLN A 208 21.99 -0.11 6.57
N ALA A 209 22.93 -0.10 5.62
CA ALA A 209 24.36 -0.10 5.93
C ALA A 209 24.78 1.19 6.66
N SER A 210 24.21 2.34 6.28
CA SER A 210 24.50 3.62 6.95
C SER A 210 24.02 3.69 8.40
N GLN A 211 22.91 3.03 8.76
CA GLN A 211 22.43 2.98 10.16
C GLN A 211 23.34 2.14 11.07
N LYS A 212 24.03 1.11 10.55
CA LYS A 212 24.98 0.32 11.35
C LYS A 212 26.25 1.12 11.69
N VAL A 213 26.74 1.92 10.74
CA VAL A 213 27.94 2.75 10.94
C VAL A 213 27.72 3.84 12.01
N ASP A 214 26.51 4.42 12.09
CA ASP A 214 26.18 5.36 13.18
C ASP A 214 26.09 4.66 14.54
N SER A 215 25.55 3.45 14.62
CA SER A 215 25.47 2.72 15.90
C SER A 215 26.84 2.29 16.46
N GLU A 216 27.80 1.96 15.59
CA GLU A 216 29.18 1.65 16.00
C GLU A 216 29.92 2.91 16.46
N ARG A 217 29.73 4.04 15.76
CA ARG A 217 30.34 5.32 16.15
C ARG A 217 29.76 5.89 17.44
N VAL A 218 28.46 5.76 17.67
CA VAL A 218 27.81 6.18 18.92
C VAL A 218 28.21 5.27 20.09
N SER A 219 28.40 3.96 19.87
CA SER A 219 28.91 3.06 20.91
C SER A 219 30.36 3.38 21.30
N GLN A 220 31.20 3.80 20.36
CA GLN A 220 32.58 4.23 20.64
C GLN A 220 32.69 5.58 21.35
N LEU A 221 31.63 6.40 21.37
CA LEU A 221 31.59 7.69 22.07
C LEU A 221 31.02 7.58 23.50
N LEU A 222 30.46 6.43 23.86
CA LEU A 222 29.86 6.13 25.17
C LEU A 222 30.72 5.15 26.01
N THR A 223 31.93 4.85 25.56
CA THR A 223 32.96 4.08 26.30
C THR A 223 34.13 5.00 26.62
#